data_AF-A0A918NBR7-F1
#
_entry.id   AF-A0A918NBR7-F1
#
_cell.length_a   1.000
_cell.length_b   1.000
_cell.length_c   1.000
_cell.angle_alpha   90.00
_cell.angle_beta   90.00
_cell.angle_gamma   90.00
#
_symmetry.space_group_name_H-M   'P 1'
#
loop_
_entity.id
_entity.type
_entity.pdbx_description
1 polymer ?
#
loop_
_entity_poly.entity_id
_entity_poly.type
_entity_poly.pdbx_seq_one_letter_code
_entity_poly.pdbx_strand_id
1 'polypeptide(L)'
;MLRKIILAAIALLLAGMAWLFFFAEDFTVKVTEQMAQDAINAQGPVKRLGVEIELNSAVIKFQSDNTMSLQADLSAVALGYPGQIKGEFQSGIRYNMPRLYLDNIQPVAVEITTDTETENELGELKSAARKFLERQKKKVTSEEKVSTIDNIIGKNNEAFQAAITKATYAFFEIIPIYDLNNAGYKGTIASLALKDVRFFDGYAEITLSPKQALLKTLGIIGLILLVILYQLIPSLMSLVVNKGIDRITQKDP
;
A
#
# COMPACT_ATOMS: atom_id res chain seq x y z
N MET A 1 -7.05 -16.94 48.13
CA MET A 1 -7.00 -17.85 46.96
C MET A 1 -6.75 -17.12 45.66
N LEU A 2 -7.46 -16.02 45.37
CA LEU A 2 -7.30 -15.23 44.14
C LEU A 2 -5.83 -14.86 43.80
N ARG A 3 -5.04 -14.41 44.78
CA ARG A 3 -3.61 -14.11 44.59
C ARG A 3 -2.77 -15.30 44.09
N LYS A 4 -3.06 -16.52 44.57
CA LYS A 4 -2.35 -17.74 44.15
C LYS A 4 -2.72 -18.14 42.72
N ILE A 5 -3.99 -17.97 42.35
CA ILE A 5 -4.49 -18.22 40.99
C ILE A 5 -3.86 -17.22 40.00
N ILE A 6 -3.78 -15.94 40.37
CA ILE A 6 -3.13 -14.91 39.55
C ILE A 6 -1.64 -15.20 39.37
N LEU A 7 -0.92 -15.57 40.44
CA LEU A 7 0.50 -15.94 40.35
C LEU A 7 0.73 -17.18 39.47
N ALA A 8 -0.13 -18.19 39.59
CA ALA A 8 -0.05 -19.38 38.74
C ALA A 8 -0.33 -19.05 37.26
N ALA A 9 -1.30 -18.17 36.98
CA ALA A 9 -1.60 -17.74 35.62
C ALA A 9 -0.45 -16.92 35.01
N ILE A 10 0.17 -16.02 35.77
CA ILE A 10 1.35 -15.26 35.33
C ILE A 10 2.53 -16.20 35.07
N ALA A 11 2.78 -17.15 35.97
CA ALA A 11 3.87 -18.12 35.80
C ALA A 11 3.67 -18.99 34.55
N LEU A 12 2.43 -19.42 34.29
CA LEU A 12 2.08 -20.22 33.10
C LEU A 12 2.22 -19.41 31.81
N LEU A 13 1.84 -18.12 31.85
CA LEU A 13 2.02 -17.19 30.73
C LEU A 13 3.52 -16.96 30.46
N LEU A 14 4.32 -16.69 31.49
CA LEU A 14 5.78 -16.54 31.36
C LEU A 14 6.45 -17.82 30.85
N ALA A 15 6.02 -18.99 31.32
CA ALA A 15 6.52 -20.27 30.84
C ALA A 15 6.16 -20.52 29.38
N GLY A 16 4.93 -20.18 28.96
CA GLY A 16 4.51 -20.25 27.55
C GLY A 16 5.28 -19.27 26.66
N MET A 17 5.59 -18.07 27.16
CA MET A 17 6.43 -17.10 26.45
C MET A 17 7.88 -17.57 26.33
N ALA A 18 8.45 -18.12 27.40
CA ALA A 18 9.78 -18.69 27.38
C ALA A 18 9.86 -19.88 26.40
N TRP A 19 8.86 -20.76 26.41
CA TRP A 19 8.77 -21.87 25.46
C TRP A 19 8.76 -21.38 24.01
N LEU A 20 7.88 -20.42 23.67
CA LEU A 20 7.85 -19.82 22.34
C LEU A 20 9.19 -19.15 21.97
N PHE A 21 9.84 -18.48 22.92
CA PHE A 21 11.12 -17.83 22.68
C PHE A 21 12.26 -18.82 22.39
N PHE A 22 12.30 -19.94 23.10
CA PHE A 22 13.34 -20.95 22.91
C PHE A 22 13.10 -21.82 21.67
N PHE A 23 11.86 -22.22 21.41
CA PHE A 23 11.55 -23.26 20.42
C PHE A 23 10.91 -22.76 19.12
N ALA A 24 10.43 -21.51 19.04
CA ALA A 24 9.90 -21.01 17.77
C ALA A 24 11.04 -20.62 16.83
N GLU A 25 11.27 -21.41 15.79
CA GLU A 25 12.23 -21.11 14.74
C GLU A 25 11.68 -20.07 13.75
N ASP A 26 12.60 -19.37 13.10
CA ASP A 26 12.24 -18.49 11.99
C ASP A 26 11.83 -19.36 10.80
N PHE A 27 10.81 -18.93 10.06
CA PHE A 27 10.37 -19.62 8.85
C PHE A 27 10.33 -18.68 7.66
N THR A 28 10.53 -19.26 6.48
CA THR A 28 10.67 -18.54 5.21
C THR A 28 9.47 -18.79 4.32
N VAL A 29 8.82 -17.73 3.85
CA VAL A 29 7.78 -17.79 2.82
C VAL A 29 8.41 -17.36 1.51
N LYS A 30 8.34 -18.24 0.50
CA LYS A 30 8.79 -17.93 -0.86
C LYS A 30 7.61 -17.48 -1.70
N VAL A 31 7.67 -16.26 -2.19
CA VAL A 31 6.71 -15.68 -3.13
C VAL A 31 7.31 -15.79 -4.52
N THR A 32 6.77 -16.68 -5.35
CA THR A 32 7.22 -16.86 -6.73
C THR A 32 6.59 -15.83 -7.64
N GLU A 33 7.18 -15.63 -8.82
CA GLU A 33 6.61 -14.77 -9.87
C GLU A 33 5.18 -15.17 -10.23
N GLN A 34 4.89 -16.48 -10.31
CA GLN A 34 3.55 -16.98 -10.61
C GLN A 34 2.53 -16.53 -9.56
N MET A 35 2.88 -16.62 -8.27
CA MET A 35 1.97 -16.18 -7.20
C MET A 35 1.69 -14.68 -7.27
N ALA A 36 2.69 -13.88 -7.67
CA ALA A 36 2.53 -12.46 -7.87
C ALA A 36 1.68 -12.14 -9.11
N GLN A 37 1.85 -12.88 -10.20
CA GLN A 37 1.04 -12.76 -11.41
C GLN A 37 -0.42 -13.11 -11.13
N ASP A 38 -0.68 -14.22 -10.42
CA ASP A 38 -2.03 -14.65 -10.05
C ASP A 38 -2.73 -13.59 -9.19
N ALA A 39 -2.01 -12.98 -8.24
CA ALA A 39 -2.56 -11.93 -7.37
C ALA A 39 -2.94 -10.65 -8.13
N ILE A 40 -2.14 -10.26 -9.13
CA ILE A 40 -2.41 -9.11 -9.98
C ILE A 40 -3.54 -9.42 -10.98
N ASN A 41 -3.53 -10.60 -11.61
CA ASN A 41 -4.55 -11.03 -12.56
C ASN A 41 -5.93 -11.25 -11.92
N ALA A 42 -5.97 -11.56 -10.61
CA ALA A 42 -7.22 -11.67 -9.86
C ALA A 42 -7.88 -10.32 -9.54
N GLN A 43 -7.23 -9.19 -9.85
CA GLN A 43 -7.80 -7.87 -9.60
C GLN A 43 -8.81 -7.49 -10.68
N GLY A 44 -9.97 -7.00 -10.23
CA GLY A 44 -10.98 -6.44 -11.12
C GLY A 44 -10.64 -5.04 -11.64
N PRO A 45 -11.51 -4.45 -12.47
CA PRO A 45 -11.32 -3.12 -13.02
C PRO A 45 -11.27 -2.05 -11.92
N VAL A 46 -10.35 -1.10 -12.06
CA VAL A 46 -10.19 0.03 -11.14
C VAL A 46 -10.64 1.31 -11.82
N LYS A 47 -11.55 2.05 -11.17
CA LYS A 47 -12.03 3.35 -11.65
C LYS A 47 -11.36 4.47 -10.86
N ARG A 48 -10.58 5.31 -11.52
CA ARG A 48 -9.97 6.51 -10.94
C ARG A 48 -9.92 7.65 -11.96
N LEU A 49 -10.21 8.87 -11.49
CA LEU A 49 -10.09 10.10 -12.28
C LEU A 49 -10.89 10.09 -13.61
N GLY A 50 -12.04 9.40 -13.66
CA GLY A 50 -12.84 9.26 -14.89
C GLY A 50 -12.23 8.31 -15.94
N VAL A 51 -11.23 7.53 -15.54
CA VAL A 51 -10.62 6.45 -16.30
C VAL A 51 -10.89 5.13 -15.59
N GLU A 52 -11.37 4.15 -16.32
CA GLU A 52 -11.51 2.76 -15.88
C GLU A 52 -10.37 1.96 -16.49
N ILE A 53 -9.55 1.31 -15.68
CA ILE A 53 -8.43 0.48 -16.13
C ILE A 53 -8.71 -0.96 -15.71
N GLU A 54 -8.63 -1.85 -16.67
CA GLU A 54 -8.73 -3.29 -16.52
C GLU A 54 -7.43 -3.94 -16.99
N LEU A 55 -6.92 -4.88 -16.22
CA LEU A 55 -5.74 -5.63 -16.61
C LEU A 55 -6.15 -6.87 -17.40
N ASN A 56 -5.61 -6.99 -18.62
CA ASN A 56 -5.81 -8.17 -19.45
C ASN A 56 -4.78 -9.25 -19.11
N SER A 57 -3.50 -8.85 -19.00
CA SER A 57 -2.42 -9.76 -18.63
C SER A 57 -1.24 -9.01 -18.02
N ALA A 58 -0.55 -9.67 -17.09
CA ALA A 58 0.71 -9.20 -16.51
C ALA A 58 1.74 -10.34 -16.45
N VAL A 59 2.96 -10.03 -16.85
CA VAL A 59 4.14 -10.88 -16.67
C VAL A 59 5.09 -10.17 -15.73
N ILE A 60 5.39 -10.82 -14.61
CA ILE A 60 6.26 -10.30 -13.55
C ILE A 60 7.57 -11.08 -13.57
N LYS A 61 8.69 -10.36 -13.51
CA LYS A 61 10.03 -10.94 -13.30
C LYS A 61 10.72 -10.28 -12.11
N PHE A 62 11.09 -11.08 -11.11
CA PHE A 62 11.84 -10.60 -9.95
C PHE A 62 13.34 -10.54 -10.26
N GLN A 63 13.99 -9.47 -9.84
CA GLN A 63 15.44 -9.30 -9.97
C GLN A 63 16.10 -9.35 -8.58
N SER A 64 17.38 -9.74 -8.55
CA SER A 64 18.15 -9.90 -7.31
C SER A 64 18.52 -8.59 -6.61
N ASP A 65 18.28 -7.43 -7.23
CA ASP A 65 18.62 -6.10 -6.73
C ASP A 65 17.42 -5.38 -6.06
N ASN A 66 16.41 -6.15 -5.64
CA ASN A 66 15.13 -5.66 -5.09
C ASN A 66 14.27 -4.89 -6.12
N THR A 67 14.56 -5.04 -7.41
CA THR A 67 13.72 -4.52 -8.49
C THR A 67 12.95 -5.64 -9.18
N MET A 68 12.01 -5.23 -10.01
CA MET A 68 11.07 -6.09 -10.70
C MET A 68 10.78 -5.51 -12.07
N SER A 69 10.75 -6.37 -13.09
CA SER A 69 10.24 -6.03 -14.42
C SER A 69 8.79 -6.48 -14.52
N LEU A 70 7.93 -5.59 -15.01
CA LEU A 70 6.52 -5.84 -15.23
C LEU A 70 6.20 -5.55 -16.69
N GLN A 71 5.70 -6.55 -17.41
CA GLN A 71 5.09 -6.33 -18.72
C GLN A 71 3.59 -6.48 -18.53
N ALA A 72 2.82 -5.45 -18.89
CA ALA A 72 1.39 -5.43 -18.69
C ALA A 72 0.65 -5.03 -19.97
N ASP A 73 -0.45 -5.72 -20.22
CA ASP A 73 -1.46 -5.37 -21.21
C ASP A 73 -2.72 -4.94 -20.45
N LEU A 74 -3.12 -3.69 -20.60
CA LEU A 74 -4.24 -3.08 -19.91
C LEU A 74 -5.24 -2.53 -20.93
N SER A 75 -6.52 -2.71 -20.66
CA SER A 75 -7.60 -1.97 -21.30
C SER A 75 -7.91 -0.75 -20.45
N ALA A 76 -8.03 0.42 -21.06
CA ALA A 76 -8.42 1.65 -20.38
C ALA A 76 -9.60 2.31 -21.08
N VAL A 77 -10.65 2.66 -20.34
CA VAL A 77 -11.75 3.48 -20.83
C VAL A 77 -11.66 4.85 -20.16
N ALA A 78 -11.26 5.86 -20.93
CA ALA A 78 -11.15 7.23 -20.45
C ALA A 78 -12.22 8.09 -21.13
N LEU A 79 -13.08 8.74 -20.33
CA LEU A 79 -14.15 9.62 -20.85
C LEU A 79 -15.10 8.94 -21.86
N GLY A 80 -15.32 7.63 -21.71
CA GLY A 80 -16.16 6.83 -22.59
C GLY A 80 -15.44 6.26 -23.82
N TYR A 81 -14.14 6.52 -23.97
CA TYR A 81 -13.34 6.03 -25.10
C TYR A 81 -12.43 4.88 -24.69
N PRO A 82 -12.52 3.71 -25.34
CA PRO A 82 -11.63 2.59 -25.07
C PRO A 82 -10.25 2.81 -25.70
N GLY A 83 -9.22 2.35 -25.01
CA GLY A 83 -7.84 2.26 -25.45
C GLY A 83 -7.15 1.05 -24.84
N GLN A 84 -6.09 0.58 -25.49
CA GLN A 84 -5.20 -0.46 -25.00
C GLN A 84 -3.86 0.15 -24.64
N ILE A 85 -3.27 -0.33 -23.56
CA ILE A 85 -1.97 0.11 -23.05
C ILE A 85 -1.11 -1.13 -22.92
N LYS A 86 -0.04 -1.18 -23.71
CA LYS A 86 1.01 -2.19 -23.58
C LYS A 86 2.23 -1.52 -23.02
N GLY A 87 2.67 -1.94 -21.85
CA GLY A 87 3.77 -1.28 -21.15
C GLY A 87 4.74 -2.26 -20.54
N GLU A 88 6.02 -1.96 -20.68
CA GLU A 88 7.09 -2.50 -19.86
C GLU A 88 7.47 -1.47 -18.79
N PHE A 89 7.46 -1.93 -17.54
CA PHE A 89 7.70 -1.12 -16.36
C PHE A 89 8.78 -1.76 -15.51
N GLN A 90 9.63 -0.93 -14.91
CA GLN A 90 10.51 -1.33 -13.83
C GLN A 90 9.95 -0.80 -12.52
N SER A 91 9.95 -1.63 -11.48
CA SER A 91 9.43 -1.25 -10.16
C SER A 91 10.31 -1.80 -9.06
N GLY A 92 10.46 -1.05 -7.97
CA GLY A 92 10.88 -1.63 -6.70
C GLY A 92 9.72 -2.38 -6.04
N ILE A 93 10.02 -3.12 -4.98
CA ILE A 93 9.00 -3.81 -4.19
C ILE A 93 8.97 -3.18 -2.79
N ARG A 94 7.79 -2.69 -2.41
CA ARG A 94 7.55 -2.17 -1.07
C ARG A 94 6.73 -3.14 -0.27
N TYR A 95 7.21 -3.44 0.92
CA TYR A 95 6.43 -4.14 1.91
C TYR A 95 5.62 -3.16 2.75
N ASN A 96 4.29 -3.28 2.72
CA ASN A 96 3.38 -2.55 3.59
C ASN A 96 2.41 -3.56 4.24
N MET A 97 2.76 -3.94 5.47
CA MET A 97 2.14 -5.03 6.23
C MET A 97 0.61 -5.08 6.14
N PRO A 98 -0.01 -6.25 5.86
CA PRO A 98 0.57 -7.57 5.60
C PRO A 98 0.85 -7.85 4.11
N ARG A 99 0.91 -6.83 3.27
CA ARG A 99 0.91 -6.96 1.81
C ARG A 99 2.21 -6.49 1.19
N LEU A 100 2.54 -7.08 0.05
CA LEU A 100 3.59 -6.59 -0.84
C LEU A 100 2.94 -5.76 -1.93
N TYR A 101 3.57 -4.63 -2.25
CA TYR A 101 3.13 -3.69 -3.27
C TYR A 101 4.28 -3.37 -4.23
N LEU A 102 3.91 -2.92 -5.41
CA LEU A 102 4.84 -2.26 -6.32
C LEU A 102 5.14 -0.86 -5.81
N ASP A 103 6.41 -0.47 -5.92
CA ASP A 103 6.91 0.84 -5.50
C ASP A 103 7.72 1.48 -6.61
N ASN A 104 7.61 2.80 -6.74
CA ASN A 104 8.37 3.60 -7.69
C ASN A 104 8.36 3.01 -9.11
N ILE A 105 7.17 2.79 -9.65
CA ILE A 105 7.00 2.25 -11.00
C ILE A 105 7.51 3.28 -12.00
N GLN A 106 8.45 2.85 -12.84
CA GLN A 106 9.04 3.64 -13.91
C GLN A 106 8.73 2.97 -15.24
N PRO A 107 8.22 3.73 -16.24
CA PRO A 107 8.01 3.19 -17.57
C PRO A 107 9.36 2.99 -18.26
N VAL A 108 9.57 1.81 -18.83
CA VAL A 108 10.69 1.55 -19.75
C VAL A 108 10.23 1.79 -21.17
N ALA A 109 9.07 1.24 -21.53
CA ALA A 109 8.41 1.46 -22.80
C ALA A 109 6.90 1.39 -22.60
N VAL A 110 6.14 2.34 -23.15
CA VAL A 110 4.68 2.33 -23.08
C VAL A 110 4.12 2.68 -24.45
N GLU A 111 3.33 1.77 -24.99
CA GLU A 111 2.56 1.95 -26.21
C GLU A 111 1.08 2.07 -25.84
N ILE A 112 0.43 3.13 -26.32
CA ILE A 112 -1.00 3.36 -26.13
C ILE A 112 -1.64 3.33 -27.50
N THR A 113 -2.45 2.32 -27.75
CA THR A 113 -3.23 2.18 -28.98
C THR A 113 -4.68 2.48 -28.68
N THR A 114 -5.30 3.37 -29.46
CA THR A 114 -6.76 3.57 -29.44
C THR A 114 -7.37 2.74 -30.57
N ASP A 115 -8.60 2.26 -30.38
CA ASP A 115 -9.27 1.50 -31.44
C ASP A 115 -9.55 2.39 -32.66
N THR A 116 -9.27 1.90 -33.86
CA THR A 116 -9.29 2.64 -35.14
C THR A 116 -10.64 3.30 -35.44
N GLU A 117 -11.74 2.70 -35.01
CA GLU A 117 -13.09 3.24 -35.17
C GLU A 117 -13.32 4.45 -34.23
N THR A 118 -12.82 4.36 -33.01
CA THR A 118 -12.85 5.44 -32.02
C THR A 118 -11.91 6.59 -32.40
N GLU A 119 -10.75 6.29 -33.00
CA GLU A 119 -9.81 7.29 -33.50
C GLU A 119 -10.39 8.10 -34.67
N ASN A 120 -11.17 7.45 -35.54
CA ASN A 120 -11.89 8.13 -36.62
C ASN A 120 -13.06 8.99 -36.11
N GLU A 121 -13.91 8.48 -35.22
CA GLU A 121 -15.00 9.27 -34.63
C GLU A 121 -14.49 10.44 -33.78
N LEU A 122 -13.43 10.22 -32.99
CA LEU A 122 -12.72 11.29 -32.28
C LEU A 122 -12.07 12.25 -33.27
N GLY A 123 -11.49 11.78 -34.37
CA GLY A 123 -10.94 12.61 -35.43
C GLY A 123 -11.99 13.55 -36.02
N GLU A 124 -13.19 13.04 -36.29
CA GLU A 124 -14.31 13.81 -36.82
C GLU A 124 -14.91 14.79 -35.80
N LEU A 125 -15.19 14.34 -34.57
CA LEU A 125 -15.68 15.20 -33.49
C LEU A 125 -14.66 16.27 -33.09
N LYS A 126 -13.37 15.93 -33.02
CA LYS A 126 -12.26 16.85 -32.76
C LYS A 126 -12.10 17.83 -33.91
N SER A 127 -12.24 17.38 -35.16
CA SER A 127 -12.25 18.26 -36.33
C SER A 127 -13.44 19.23 -36.31
N ALA A 128 -14.64 18.76 -35.96
CA ALA A 128 -15.84 19.58 -35.84
C ALA A 128 -15.74 20.59 -34.69
N ALA A 129 -15.30 20.16 -33.51
CA ALA A 129 -15.07 20.99 -32.35
C ALA A 129 -13.94 22.00 -32.59
N ARG A 130 -12.84 21.59 -33.24
CA ARG A 130 -11.74 22.48 -33.64
C ARG A 130 -12.22 23.51 -34.66
N LYS A 131 -13.00 23.12 -35.67
CA LYS A 131 -13.63 24.07 -36.61
C LYS A 131 -14.61 25.01 -35.92
N PHE A 132 -15.33 24.56 -34.88
CA PHE A 132 -16.20 25.43 -34.08
C PHE A 132 -15.36 26.43 -33.26
N LEU A 133 -14.33 25.95 -32.56
CA LEU A 133 -13.43 26.78 -31.77
C LEU A 133 -12.61 27.76 -32.62
N GLU A 134 -12.16 27.37 -33.80
CA GLU A 134 -11.53 28.27 -34.78
C GLU A 134 -12.51 29.32 -35.30
N ARG A 135 -13.79 28.96 -35.51
CA ARG A 135 -14.84 29.91 -35.85
C ARG A 135 -15.14 30.88 -34.69
N GLN A 136 -15.07 30.42 -33.45
CA GLN A 136 -15.21 31.29 -32.26
C GLN A 136 -13.98 32.18 -32.08
N LYS A 137 -12.75 31.67 -32.28
CA LYS A 137 -11.51 32.45 -32.30
C LYS A 137 -11.58 33.61 -33.29
N LYS A 138 -12.09 33.37 -34.51
CA LYS A 138 -12.30 34.43 -35.52
C LYS A 138 -13.32 35.49 -35.12
N LYS A 139 -14.19 35.20 -34.13
CA LYS A 139 -15.22 36.11 -33.63
C LYS A 139 -14.83 36.81 -32.32
N VAL A 140 -13.71 36.44 -31.71
CA VAL A 140 -13.27 36.97 -30.41
C VAL A 140 -12.07 37.88 -30.64
N THR A 141 -12.18 39.12 -30.21
CA THR A 141 -11.17 40.18 -30.44
C THR A 141 -10.15 40.30 -29.30
N SER A 142 -10.33 39.57 -28.18
CA SER A 142 -9.42 39.66 -27.02
C SER A 142 -8.31 38.60 -27.07
N GLU A 143 -7.05 39.03 -27.02
CA GLU A 143 -5.87 38.16 -27.09
C GLU A 143 -5.84 37.09 -26.00
N GLU A 144 -6.30 37.42 -24.78
CA GLU A 144 -6.36 36.49 -23.65
C GLU A 144 -7.28 35.29 -23.94
N LYS A 145 -8.47 35.52 -24.52
CA LYS A 145 -9.41 34.44 -24.86
C LYS A 145 -8.96 33.63 -26.06
N VAL A 146 -8.24 34.26 -27.01
CA VAL A 146 -7.61 33.56 -28.13
C VAL A 146 -6.53 32.59 -27.62
N SER A 147 -5.72 33.01 -26.64
CA SER A 147 -4.69 32.16 -26.03
C SER A 147 -5.28 30.96 -25.25
N THR A 148 -6.43 31.14 -24.60
CA THR A 148 -7.15 30.06 -23.91
C THR A 148 -7.71 29.04 -24.90
N ILE A 149 -8.26 29.51 -26.02
CA ILE A 149 -8.78 28.65 -27.10
C ILE A 149 -7.62 27.88 -27.76
N ASP A 150 -6.48 28.52 -28.01
CA ASP A 150 -5.29 27.85 -28.57
C ASP A 150 -4.73 26.77 -27.63
N ASN A 151 -4.74 27.02 -26.32
CA ASN A 151 -4.37 26.02 -25.31
C ASN A 151 -5.29 24.79 -25.29
N ILE A 152 -6.60 24.98 -25.51
CA ILE A 152 -7.59 23.89 -25.55
C ILE A 152 -7.42 23.04 -26.82
N ILE A 153 -7.10 23.68 -27.96
CA ILE A 153 -6.88 22.98 -29.23
C ILE A 153 -5.57 22.18 -29.24
N GLY A 154 -4.52 22.68 -28.57
CA GLY A 154 -3.18 22.08 -28.60
C GLY A 154 -2.90 20.98 -27.57
N LYS A 155 -3.50 21.01 -26.37
CA LYS A 155 -3.05 20.18 -25.24
C LYS A 155 -3.65 18.77 -25.12
N ASN A 156 -4.53 18.35 -26.03
CA ASN A 156 -5.41 17.22 -25.72
C ASN A 156 -4.76 15.84 -25.81
N ASN A 157 -3.74 15.63 -26.67
CA ASN A 157 -3.06 14.32 -26.75
C ASN A 157 -2.08 14.11 -25.58
N GLU A 158 -1.27 15.12 -25.26
CA GLU A 158 -0.33 15.04 -24.13
C GLU A 158 -1.05 14.98 -22.78
N ALA A 159 -2.13 15.75 -22.60
CA ALA A 159 -2.91 15.70 -21.36
C ALA A 159 -3.65 14.35 -21.19
N PHE A 160 -4.14 13.77 -22.29
CA PHE A 160 -4.77 12.44 -22.28
C PHE A 160 -3.76 11.35 -21.97
N GLN A 161 -2.61 11.34 -22.64
CA GLN A 161 -1.54 10.40 -22.34
C GLN A 161 -1.04 10.55 -20.91
N ALA A 162 -0.82 11.77 -20.43
CA ALA A 162 -0.42 12.03 -19.05
C ALA A 162 -1.47 11.54 -18.04
N ALA A 163 -2.76 11.70 -18.33
CA ALA A 163 -3.85 11.22 -17.49
C ALA A 163 -3.91 9.69 -17.44
N ILE A 164 -3.78 9.03 -18.59
CA ILE A 164 -3.72 7.56 -18.69
C ILE A 164 -2.50 7.03 -17.93
N THR A 165 -1.31 7.57 -18.21
CA THR A 165 -0.07 7.17 -17.54
C THR A 165 -0.18 7.33 -16.03
N LYS A 166 -0.74 8.44 -15.54
CA LYS A 166 -0.97 8.66 -14.10
C LYS A 166 -1.99 7.69 -13.52
N ALA A 167 -3.05 7.35 -14.26
CA ALA A 167 -4.04 6.37 -13.83
C ALA A 167 -3.44 4.95 -13.79
N THR A 168 -2.58 4.59 -14.75
CA THR A 168 -1.84 3.32 -14.77
C THR A 168 -0.89 3.20 -13.59
N TYR A 169 -0.16 4.26 -13.22
CA TYR A 169 0.67 4.22 -12.00
C TYR A 169 -0.18 4.04 -10.75
N ALA A 170 -1.28 4.80 -10.66
CA ALA A 170 -2.20 4.68 -9.54
C ALA A 170 -2.83 3.28 -9.44
N PHE A 171 -3.07 2.60 -10.57
CA PHE A 171 -3.56 1.22 -10.60
C PHE A 171 -2.59 0.28 -9.88
N PHE A 172 -1.33 0.29 -10.30
CA PHE A 172 -0.33 -0.62 -9.77
C PHE A 172 0.15 -0.28 -8.35
N GLU A 173 0.10 0.98 -7.92
CA GLU A 173 0.42 1.37 -6.54
C GLU A 173 -0.59 0.83 -5.51
N ILE A 174 -1.85 0.63 -5.92
CA ILE A 174 -2.94 0.21 -5.03
C ILE A 174 -3.02 -1.31 -4.94
N ILE A 175 -2.65 -2.00 -6.02
CA ILE A 175 -2.81 -3.45 -6.13
C ILE A 175 -1.68 -4.16 -5.38
N PRO A 176 -2.00 -4.99 -4.38
CA PRO A 176 -1.01 -5.82 -3.74
C PRO A 176 -0.61 -6.95 -4.69
N ILE A 177 0.69 -7.18 -4.83
CA ILE A 177 1.22 -8.31 -5.58
C ILE A 177 1.24 -9.59 -4.75
N TYR A 178 1.11 -9.47 -3.43
CA TYR A 178 0.96 -10.61 -2.54
C TYR A 178 0.35 -10.19 -1.20
N ASP A 179 -0.47 -11.05 -0.61
CA ASP A 179 -1.00 -10.88 0.74
C ASP A 179 -0.52 -12.05 1.62
N LEU A 180 0.24 -11.75 2.68
CA LEU A 180 0.71 -12.75 3.64
C LEU A 180 -0.44 -13.43 4.40
N ASN A 181 -1.64 -12.86 4.38
CA ASN A 181 -2.83 -13.53 4.91
C ASN A 181 -3.12 -14.86 4.19
N ASN A 182 -2.78 -14.96 2.90
CA ASN A 182 -2.96 -16.17 2.10
C ASN A 182 -1.95 -17.27 2.47
N ALA A 183 -0.89 -16.94 3.20
CA ALA A 183 0.02 -17.92 3.81
C ALA A 183 -0.56 -18.56 5.09
N GLY A 184 -1.84 -18.30 5.42
CA GLY A 184 -2.54 -18.90 6.56
C GLY A 184 -2.36 -18.16 7.89
N TYR A 185 -1.72 -16.99 7.89
CA TYR A 185 -1.51 -16.18 9.09
C TYR A 185 -2.49 -15.01 9.16
N LYS A 186 -3.07 -14.74 10.34
CA LYS A 186 -3.79 -13.48 10.57
C LYS A 186 -2.79 -12.33 10.44
N GLY A 187 -3.03 -11.38 9.55
CA GLY A 187 -2.07 -10.34 9.12
C GLY A 187 -1.44 -9.52 10.24
N THR A 188 -2.10 -9.40 11.40
CA THR A 188 -1.55 -8.75 12.60
C THR A 188 -0.37 -9.52 13.21
N ILE A 189 -0.30 -10.84 13.06
CA ILE A 189 0.83 -11.66 13.55
C ILE A 189 1.96 -11.65 12.52
N ALA A 190 1.63 -11.74 11.23
CA ALA A 190 2.60 -11.66 10.15
C ALA A 190 3.35 -10.32 10.13
N SER A 191 2.66 -9.22 10.44
CA SER A 191 3.28 -7.90 10.60
C SER A 191 4.27 -7.85 11.76
N LEU A 192 3.90 -8.37 12.92
CA LEU A 192 4.80 -8.37 14.08
C LEU A 192 6.00 -9.30 13.87
N ALA A 193 5.80 -10.41 13.16
CA ALA A 193 6.81 -11.42 12.90
C ALA A 193 7.79 -11.07 11.78
N LEU A 194 7.59 -10.01 10.99
CA LEU A 194 8.55 -9.71 9.92
C LEU A 194 9.94 -9.44 10.48
N LYS A 195 10.90 -10.24 10.00
CA LYS A 195 12.33 -10.13 10.27
C LYS A 195 13.10 -9.57 9.09
N ASP A 196 12.90 -10.12 7.89
CA ASP A 196 13.66 -9.73 6.69
C ASP A 196 12.86 -10.03 5.41
N VAL A 197 13.14 -9.30 4.34
CA VAL A 197 12.64 -9.57 2.98
C VAL A 197 13.82 -9.50 2.03
N ARG A 198 14.11 -10.62 1.35
CA ARG A 198 15.21 -10.73 0.39
C ARG A 198 14.67 -11.06 -0.98
N PHE A 199 15.30 -10.50 -2.00
CA PHE A 199 14.91 -10.71 -3.38
C PHE A 199 15.97 -11.55 -4.08
N PHE A 200 15.49 -12.52 -4.84
CA PHE A 200 16.29 -13.41 -5.66
C PHE A 200 15.73 -13.41 -7.06
N ASP A 201 16.52 -13.89 -8.01
CA ASP A 201 16.04 -14.14 -9.37
C ASP A 201 14.91 -15.18 -9.30
N GLY A 202 13.71 -14.80 -9.76
CA GLY A 202 12.52 -15.66 -9.78
C GLY A 202 11.67 -15.71 -8.50
N TYR A 203 12.12 -15.18 -7.35
CA TYR A 203 11.32 -15.20 -6.12
C TYR A 203 11.73 -14.16 -5.07
N ALA A 204 10.78 -13.77 -4.22
CA ALA A 204 11.02 -13.03 -2.98
C ALA A 204 10.92 -13.97 -1.77
N GLU A 205 11.88 -13.88 -0.85
CA GLU A 205 11.89 -14.63 0.39
C GLU A 205 11.58 -13.72 1.57
N ILE A 206 10.49 -14.03 2.26
CA ILE A 206 10.01 -13.28 3.42
C ILE A 206 10.31 -14.13 4.65
N THR A 207 11.19 -13.64 5.52
CA THR A 207 11.53 -14.31 6.78
C THR A 207 10.66 -13.78 7.90
N LEU A 208 9.91 -14.68 8.54
CA LEU A 208 9.05 -14.40 9.68
C LEU A 208 9.66 -15.03 10.94
N SER A 209 9.88 -14.21 11.96
CA SER A 209 10.40 -14.59 13.27
C SER A 209 9.33 -14.40 14.35
N PRO A 210 8.77 -15.51 14.87
CA PRO A 210 7.87 -15.46 16.03
C PRO A 210 8.54 -14.82 17.26
N LYS A 211 9.86 -14.98 17.41
CA LYS A 211 10.64 -14.36 18.50
C LYS A 211 10.58 -12.83 18.43
N GLN A 212 10.74 -12.26 17.22
CA GLN A 212 10.62 -10.81 17.05
C GLN A 212 9.19 -10.32 17.31
N ALA A 213 8.17 -11.06 16.87
CA ALA A 213 6.79 -10.70 17.17
C ALA A 213 6.53 -10.62 18.68
N LEU A 214 7.03 -11.60 19.42
CA LEU A 214 6.87 -11.69 20.87
C LEU A 214 7.65 -10.58 21.59
N LEU A 215 8.88 -10.29 21.17
CA LEU A 215 9.68 -9.17 21.67
C LEU A 215 9.00 -7.81 21.43
N LYS A 216 8.50 -7.56 20.21
CA LYS A 216 7.79 -6.32 19.88
C LYS A 216 6.52 -6.17 20.72
N THR A 217 5.75 -7.24 20.87
CA THR A 217 4.53 -7.26 21.69
C THR A 217 4.84 -6.99 23.16
N LEU A 218 5.87 -7.63 23.71
CA LEU A 218 6.34 -7.37 25.08
C LEU A 218 6.82 -5.94 25.26
N GLY A 219 7.54 -5.37 24.29
CA GLY A 219 7.96 -3.98 24.31
C GLY A 219 6.79 -3.01 24.40
N ILE A 220 5.74 -3.23 23.60
CA ILE A 220 4.51 -2.42 23.64
C ILE A 220 3.82 -2.53 24.99
N ILE A 221 3.62 -3.74 25.50
CA ILE A 221 2.99 -3.97 26.82
C ILE A 221 3.83 -3.32 27.92
N GLY A 222 5.15 -3.46 27.87
CA GLY A 222 6.08 -2.85 28.82
C GLY A 222 6.00 -1.33 28.82
N LEU A 223 5.93 -0.71 27.64
CA LEU A 223 5.77 0.74 27.50
C LEU A 223 4.43 1.22 28.06
N ILE A 224 3.33 0.52 27.77
CA ILE A 224 2.00 0.82 28.32
C ILE A 224 2.03 0.73 29.85
N LEU A 225 2.61 -0.33 30.42
CA LEU A 225 2.73 -0.49 31.87
C LEU A 225 3.57 0.63 32.49
N LEU A 226 4.63 1.07 31.82
CA LEU A 226 5.50 2.15 32.29
C LEU A 226 4.73 3.48 32.32
N VAL A 227 3.94 3.79 31.28
CA VAL A 227 3.06 4.96 31.24
C VAL A 227 2.02 4.91 32.35
N ILE A 228 1.39 3.74 32.57
CA ILE A 228 0.40 3.55 33.63
C ILE A 228 1.04 3.72 35.01
N LEU A 229 2.22 3.13 35.25
CA LEU A 229 2.96 3.31 36.51
C LEU A 229 3.33 4.78 36.72
N TYR A 230 3.81 5.46 35.67
CA TYR A 230 4.20 6.87 35.75
C TYR A 230 3.02 7.77 36.15
N GLN A 231 1.81 7.48 35.66
CA GLN A 231 0.58 8.21 36.02
C GLN A 231 0.04 7.83 37.41
N LEU A 232 0.18 6.57 37.81
CA LEU A 232 -0.32 6.05 39.09
C LEU A 232 0.60 6.35 40.29
N ILE A 233 1.92 6.43 40.10
CA ILE A 233 2.89 6.67 41.17
C ILE A 233 2.62 8.01 41.91
N PRO A 234 2.39 9.15 41.24
CA PRO A 234 2.04 10.40 41.91
C PRO A 234 0.74 10.29 42.71
N SER A 235 -0.25 9.58 42.17
CA SER A 235 -1.56 9.37 42.79
C SER A 235 -1.49 8.42 44.01
N LEU A 236 -0.63 7.42 43.96
CA LEU A 236 -0.36 6.53 45.08
C LEU A 236 0.47 7.22 46.16
N MET A 237 1.47 8.01 45.77
CA MET A 237 2.29 8.81 46.70
C MET A 237 1.44 9.84 47.44
N SER A 238 0.53 10.55 46.77
CA SER A 238 -0.38 11.50 47.43
C SER A 238 -1.32 10.81 48.41
N LEU A 239 -1.81 9.61 48.07
CA LEU A 239 -2.69 8.83 48.94
C LEU A 239 -1.98 8.25 50.17
N VAL A 240 -0.70 7.88 50.02
CA VAL A 240 0.17 7.45 51.14
C VAL A 240 0.54 8.63 52.03
N VAL A 241 0.88 9.79 51.45
CA VAL A 241 1.17 11.02 52.20
C VAL A 241 -0.06 11.48 52.98
N ASN A 242 -1.25 11.52 52.37
CA ASN A 242 -2.48 11.91 53.06
C ASN A 242 -2.82 10.94 54.21
N LYS A 243 -2.71 9.62 54.01
CA LYS A 243 -2.90 8.65 55.11
C LYS A 243 -1.84 8.73 56.19
N GLY A 244 -0.61 9.15 55.84
CA GLY A 244 0.46 9.41 56.80
C GLY A 244 0.18 10.64 57.66
N ILE A 245 -0.29 11.72 57.03
CA ILE A 245 -0.67 12.97 57.71
C ILE A 245 -1.86 12.72 58.65
N ASP A 246 -2.92 12.05 58.19
CA ASP A 246 -4.11 11.73 59.01
C ASP A 246 -3.77 10.92 60.27
N ARG A 247 -2.75 10.05 60.19
CA ARG A 247 -2.26 9.29 61.35
C ARG A 247 -1.47 10.13 62.34
N ILE A 248 -0.84 11.21 61.89
CA ILE A 248 -0.08 12.13 62.76
C ILE A 248 -1.05 13.11 63.43
N THR A 249 -2.03 13.66 62.70
CA THR A 249 -3.05 14.56 63.26
C THR A 249 -4.02 13.89 64.23
N GLN A 250 -4.23 12.57 64.15
CA GLN A 250 -4.99 11.83 65.18
C GLN A 250 -4.20 11.55 66.46
N LYS A 251 -2.89 11.84 66.50
CA LYS A 251 -2.01 11.47 67.62
C LYS A 251 -1.71 12.62 68.60
N ASP A 252 -2.11 13.85 68.28
CA ASP A 252 -2.02 15.00 69.17
C ASP A 252 -3.44 15.42 69.62
N PRO A 253 -3.86 15.05 70.85
CA PRO A 253 -5.05 15.59 71.49
C PRO A 253 -4.85 17.00 72.05
#